data_AF-A0A356MS12-F1
#
_entry.id   AF-A0A356MS12-F1
#
_cell.length_a   1.000
_cell.length_b   1.000
_cell.length_c   1.000
_cell.angle_alpha   90.00
_cell.angle_beta   90.00
_cell.angle_gamma   90.00
#
_symmetry.space_group_name_H-M   'P 1'
#
loop_
_entity.id
_entity.type
_entity.pdbx_description
1 polymer ?
#
loop_
_entity_poly.entity_id
_entity_poly.type
_entity_poly.pdbx_seq_one_letter_code
_entity_poly.pdbx_strand_id
1 'polypeptide(L)'
;MSGLTFSQYSLTVSEYATDIVPGQTTYRMYVDMINPADFLSSVYGNEGDPMSFSTSDGFYNDPLGSTVASGINPAFIAFFPTIGADSWITIGIDSQNTGDEVQISTVQDAEQPYVPAFDSGSAIDGQD
;
A
#
# COMPACT_ATOMS: atom_id res chain seq x y z
N MET A 1 -3.32 -25.75 30.58
CA MET A 1 -3.71 -26.61 29.44
C MET A 1 -3.51 -25.78 28.18
N SER A 2 -2.90 -26.39 27.16
CA SER A 2 -2.40 -25.78 25.91
C SER A 2 -3.44 -24.97 25.12
N GLY A 3 -2.98 -23.92 24.44
CA GLY A 3 -3.72 -23.17 23.42
C GLY A 3 -2.76 -22.27 22.64
N LEU A 4 -2.37 -22.72 21.45
CA LEU A 4 -1.34 -22.15 20.58
C LEU A 4 -1.70 -20.73 20.11
N THR A 5 -0.80 -19.76 20.29
CA THR A 5 -0.84 -18.48 19.56
C THR A 5 -0.35 -18.70 18.13
N PHE A 6 -1.26 -18.71 17.16
CA PHE A 6 -0.98 -18.47 15.74
C PHE A 6 -1.28 -16.99 15.50
N SER A 7 -0.33 -16.07 15.65
CA SER A 7 0.55 -15.62 14.58
C SER A 7 1.68 -14.79 15.21
N GLN A 8 2.91 -14.95 14.74
CA GLN A 8 4.07 -14.14 15.18
C GLN A 8 4.03 -12.69 14.63
N TYR A 9 3.01 -12.32 13.87
CA TYR A 9 2.90 -11.00 13.26
C TYR A 9 1.46 -10.52 13.36
N SER A 10 1.25 -9.23 13.63
CA SER A 10 -0.06 -8.57 13.61
C SER A 10 -0.13 -7.55 12.49
N LEU A 11 -1.34 -7.06 12.25
CA LEU A 11 -1.59 -5.98 11.31
C LEU A 11 -2.24 -4.81 12.05
N THR A 12 -1.67 -3.62 11.86
CA THR A 12 -2.20 -2.38 12.41
C THR A 12 -2.64 -1.47 11.27
N VAL A 13 -3.85 -0.92 11.36
CA VAL A 13 -4.34 0.15 10.48
C VAL A 13 -4.40 1.43 11.30
N SER A 14 -3.69 2.46 10.85
CA SER A 14 -3.66 3.77 11.49
C SER A 14 -4.21 4.83 10.55
N GLU A 15 -5.03 5.73 11.07
CA GLU A 15 -5.30 7.01 10.43
C GLU A 15 -3.95 7.74 10.25
N TYR A 16 -3.69 8.22 9.04
CA TYR A 16 -2.51 9.01 8.70
C TYR A 16 -2.85 10.48 8.58
N ALA A 17 -3.95 10.80 7.89
CA ALA A 17 -4.42 12.16 7.71
C ALA A 17 -5.91 12.18 7.33
N THR A 18 -6.56 13.29 7.61
CA THR A 18 -7.91 13.61 7.11
C THR A 18 -7.84 14.81 6.17
N ASP A 19 -8.76 14.88 5.21
CA ASP A 19 -8.98 16.04 4.35
C ASP A 19 -7.79 16.47 3.46
N ILE A 20 -6.81 15.59 3.20
CA ILE A 20 -5.84 15.80 2.09
C ILE A 20 -6.62 15.83 0.76
N VAL A 21 -7.52 14.86 0.61
CA VAL A 21 -8.65 14.92 -0.33
C VAL A 21 -9.89 15.28 0.52
N PRO A 22 -10.64 16.34 0.18
CA PRO A 22 -11.76 16.81 1.01
C PRO A 22 -12.77 15.70 1.31
N GLY A 23 -13.08 15.50 2.59
CA GLY A 23 -14.03 14.50 3.07
C GLY A 23 -13.48 13.08 3.17
N GLN A 24 -12.22 12.86 2.82
CA GLN A 24 -11.58 11.54 2.84
C GLN A 24 -10.58 11.39 3.98
N THR A 25 -10.37 10.15 4.41
CA THR A 25 -9.37 9.78 5.42
C THR A 25 -8.33 8.87 4.78
N THR A 26 -7.05 9.25 4.86
CA THR A 26 -5.94 8.43 4.42
C THR A 26 -5.51 7.51 5.56
N TYR A 27 -5.41 6.22 5.27
CA TYR A 27 -4.96 5.20 6.22
C TYR A 27 -3.60 4.63 5.80
N ARG A 28 -2.83 4.19 6.79
CA ARG A 28 -1.62 3.37 6.59
C ARG A 28 -1.80 2.02 7.25
N MET A 29 -1.44 0.98 6.52
CA MET A 29 -1.45 -0.40 7.00
C MET A 29 -0.02 -0.87 7.28
N TYR A 30 0.17 -1.49 8.42
CA TYR A 30 1.48 -1.95 8.89
C TYR A 30 1.42 -3.44 9.23
N VAL A 31 2.42 -4.19 8.79
CA VAL A 31 2.72 -5.51 9.35
C VAL A 31 3.66 -5.31 10.53
N ASP A 32 3.20 -5.63 11.72
CA ASP A 32 3.96 -5.46 12.95
C ASP A 32 4.91 -6.64 13.14
N MET A 33 6.21 -6.34 13.06
CA MET A 33 7.29 -7.30 13.32
C MET A 33 7.61 -7.36 14.82
N ILE A 34 7.76 -8.56 15.39
CA ILE A 34 8.00 -8.72 16.83
C ILE A 34 9.47 -8.49 17.17
N ASN A 35 10.39 -8.97 16.34
CA ASN A 35 11.82 -8.86 16.60
C ASN A 35 12.46 -7.80 15.71
N PRO A 36 13.43 -7.02 16.22
CA PRO A 36 14.16 -6.03 15.42
C PRO A 36 14.96 -6.60 14.24
N ALA A 37 15.20 -7.91 14.24
CA ALA A 37 15.91 -8.61 13.16
C ALA A 37 14.96 -9.28 12.15
N ASP A 38 13.65 -9.21 12.37
CA ASP A 38 12.67 -9.68 11.40
C ASP A 38 12.72 -8.77 10.16
N PHE A 39 12.50 -9.38 8.99
CA PHE A 39 12.51 -8.67 7.73
C PHE A 39 11.38 -9.19 6.85
N LEU A 40 10.51 -8.28 6.42
CA LEU A 40 9.43 -8.58 5.47
C LEU A 40 9.97 -8.46 4.05
N SER A 41 10.06 -9.58 3.34
CA SER A 41 10.53 -9.59 1.94
C SER A 41 9.41 -9.48 0.92
N SER A 42 8.23 -10.00 1.23
CA SER A 42 7.10 -10.05 0.30
C SER A 42 5.78 -10.28 1.02
N VAL A 43 4.70 -9.77 0.43
CA VAL A 43 3.31 -10.05 0.79
C VAL A 43 2.67 -10.70 -0.44
N TYR A 44 1.89 -11.76 -0.25
CA TYR A 44 1.26 -12.50 -1.36
C TYR A 44 -0.12 -13.01 -0.97
N GLY A 45 -0.94 -13.26 -1.99
CA GLY A 45 -2.18 -14.02 -1.90
C GLY A 45 -2.28 -14.99 -3.08
N ASN A 46 -3.05 -16.06 -2.93
CA ASN A 46 -3.35 -17.04 -3.98
C ASN A 46 -4.72 -17.70 -3.73
N GLU A 47 -5.10 -18.69 -4.54
CA GLU A 47 -6.39 -19.38 -4.40
C GLU A 47 -6.58 -20.08 -3.03
N GLY A 48 -5.50 -20.65 -2.49
CA GLY A 48 -5.52 -21.33 -1.18
C GLY A 48 -5.45 -20.37 0.01
N ASP A 49 -4.70 -19.28 -0.15
CA ASP A 49 -4.51 -18.21 0.83
C ASP A 49 -4.91 -16.87 0.22
N PRO A 50 -6.22 -16.57 0.09
CA PRO A 50 -6.67 -15.34 -0.54
C PRO A 50 -6.32 -14.12 0.31
N MET A 51 -5.97 -13.04 -0.37
CA MET A 51 -5.73 -11.73 0.23
C MET A 51 -6.64 -10.71 -0.43
N SER A 52 -7.29 -9.87 0.36
CA SER A 52 -8.19 -8.82 -0.11
C SER A 52 -7.99 -7.55 0.71
N PHE A 53 -8.04 -6.40 0.04
CA PHE A 53 -8.06 -5.08 0.66
C PHE A 53 -9.25 -4.33 0.10
N SER A 54 -10.05 -3.73 0.96
CA SER A 54 -11.19 -2.91 0.55
C SER A 54 -11.29 -1.66 1.38
N THR A 55 -11.86 -0.61 0.80
CA THR A 55 -12.17 0.65 1.47
C THR A 55 -13.66 0.94 1.31
N SER A 56 -14.16 2.07 1.84
CA SER A 56 -15.57 2.44 1.66
C SER A 56 -15.91 2.90 0.24
N ASP A 57 -14.96 3.57 -0.43
CA ASP A 57 -15.17 4.27 -1.70
C ASP A 57 -14.23 3.80 -2.83
N GLY A 58 -13.48 2.71 -2.60
CA GLY A 58 -12.38 2.28 -3.46
C GLY A 58 -11.05 2.99 -3.15
N PHE A 59 -10.01 2.66 -3.91
CA PHE A 59 -8.71 3.32 -3.78
C PHE A 59 -8.73 4.70 -4.45
N TYR A 60 -8.19 5.70 -3.77
CA TYR A 60 -7.97 7.02 -4.37
C TYR A 60 -6.66 7.00 -5.14
N ASN A 61 -6.70 7.31 -6.44
CA ASN A 61 -5.52 7.41 -7.28
C ASN A 61 -5.36 8.84 -7.82
N ASP A 62 -4.24 9.48 -7.50
CA ASP A 62 -3.90 10.81 -8.02
C ASP A 62 -3.32 10.68 -9.44
N PRO A 63 -3.71 11.54 -10.41
CA PRO A 63 -3.14 11.52 -11.76
C PRO A 63 -1.62 11.74 -11.84
N LEU A 64 -1.00 12.27 -10.77
CA LEU A 64 0.44 12.44 -10.60
C LEU A 64 1.04 11.46 -9.59
N GLY A 65 0.23 10.50 -9.12
CA GLY A 65 0.60 9.43 -8.20
C GLY A 65 1.35 8.28 -8.87
N SER A 66 1.40 7.14 -8.17
CA SER A 66 2.03 5.93 -8.67
C SER A 66 1.53 4.69 -7.93
N THR A 67 1.43 3.57 -8.64
CA THR A 67 1.01 2.28 -8.07
C THR A 67 1.88 1.78 -6.91
N VAL A 68 3.15 2.21 -6.85
CA VAL A 68 4.10 1.81 -5.82
C VAL A 68 4.84 3.02 -5.24
N ALA A 69 5.23 2.93 -3.96
CA ALA A 69 5.92 4.02 -3.26
C ALA A 69 7.14 4.58 -4.01
N SER A 70 7.88 3.73 -4.74
CA SER A 70 9.06 4.14 -5.53
C SER A 70 8.79 5.24 -6.57
N GLY A 71 7.54 5.38 -7.04
CA GLY A 71 7.14 6.43 -7.97
C GLY A 71 6.66 7.72 -7.31
N ILE A 72 6.41 7.71 -6.00
CA ILE A 72 5.93 8.87 -5.25
C ILE A 72 7.10 9.81 -4.96
N ASN A 73 7.17 10.95 -5.66
CA ASN A 73 8.23 11.93 -5.45
C ASN A 73 7.82 12.97 -4.38
N PRO A 74 8.47 13.00 -3.20
CA PRO A 74 8.10 13.94 -2.13
C PRO A 74 8.22 15.41 -2.52
N ALA A 75 9.08 15.75 -3.48
CA ALA A 75 9.25 17.12 -3.95
C ALA A 75 7.98 17.67 -4.61
N PHE A 76 7.15 16.81 -5.21
CA PHE A 76 5.89 17.24 -5.83
C PHE A 76 4.74 17.39 -4.83
N ILE A 77 4.77 16.68 -3.70
CA ILE A 77 3.72 16.78 -2.66
C ILE A 77 3.62 18.21 -2.10
N ALA A 78 4.73 18.94 -2.05
CA ALA A 78 4.74 20.35 -1.62
C ALA A 78 3.92 21.28 -2.54
N PHE A 79 3.74 20.91 -3.81
CA PHE A 79 3.00 21.69 -4.81
C PHE A 79 1.63 21.08 -5.12
N PHE A 80 1.52 19.76 -5.03
CA PHE A 80 0.32 18.98 -5.27
C PHE A 80 0.09 18.04 -4.07
N PRO A 81 -0.52 18.54 -2.97
CA PRO A 81 -0.65 17.78 -1.73
C PRO A 81 -1.45 16.48 -1.87
N THR A 82 -2.35 16.40 -2.85
CA THR A 82 -3.18 15.23 -3.11
C THR A 82 -2.39 13.98 -3.50
N ILE A 83 -1.18 14.15 -4.06
CA ILE A 83 -0.23 13.03 -4.28
C ILE A 83 0.08 12.32 -2.96
N GLY A 84 0.11 13.04 -1.83
CA GLY A 84 0.33 12.45 -0.51
C GLY A 84 -0.84 11.60 0.02
N ALA A 85 -1.99 11.63 -0.65
CA ALA A 85 -3.15 10.77 -0.37
C ALA A 85 -3.39 9.69 -1.43
N ASP A 86 -2.56 9.64 -2.48
CA ASP A 86 -2.56 8.56 -3.47
C ASP A 86 -2.48 7.18 -2.78
N SER A 87 -3.13 6.18 -3.37
CA SER A 87 -3.08 4.82 -2.84
C SER A 87 -1.94 4.10 -3.55
N TRP A 88 -0.99 3.55 -2.78
CA TRP A 88 0.15 2.83 -3.36
C TRP A 88 0.59 1.63 -2.53
N ILE A 89 1.26 0.70 -3.20
CA ILE A 89 1.82 -0.51 -2.60
C ILE A 89 3.25 -0.26 -2.13
N THR A 90 3.63 -0.79 -0.97
CA THR A 90 4.99 -0.64 -0.45
C THR A 90 5.42 -1.71 0.56
N ILE A 91 6.74 -1.87 0.70
CA ILE A 91 7.42 -2.55 1.80
C ILE A 91 8.67 -1.74 2.16
N GLY A 92 8.73 -1.21 3.38
CA GLY A 92 9.95 -0.61 3.95
C GLY A 92 10.28 0.83 3.52
N ILE A 93 9.61 1.38 2.50
CA ILE A 93 9.74 2.79 2.08
C ILE A 93 8.36 3.45 2.01
N ASP A 94 8.28 4.78 2.02
CA ASP A 94 7.01 5.51 1.87
C ASP A 94 7.00 6.48 0.67
N SER A 95 8.09 6.50 -0.09
CA SER A 95 8.27 7.37 -1.26
C SER A 95 9.42 6.86 -2.15
N GLN A 96 9.77 7.65 -3.17
CA GLN A 96 10.90 7.40 -4.06
C GLN A 96 12.14 6.98 -3.28
N ASN A 97 12.73 5.86 -3.70
CA ASN A 97 13.91 5.28 -3.08
C ASN A 97 15.09 6.26 -2.98
N THR A 98 15.80 6.19 -1.87
CA THR A 98 17.02 6.96 -1.60
C THR A 98 18.15 6.05 -1.11
N GLY A 99 19.40 6.47 -1.33
CA GLY A 99 20.57 5.72 -0.84
C GLY A 99 20.59 4.26 -1.31
N ASP A 100 20.57 3.33 -0.35
CA ASP A 100 20.63 1.88 -0.58
C ASP A 100 19.24 1.21 -0.62
N GLU A 101 18.15 1.99 -0.61
CA GLU A 101 16.79 1.46 -0.74
C GLU A 101 16.55 0.87 -2.13
N VAL A 102 15.71 -0.17 -2.20
CA VAL A 102 15.43 -0.90 -3.45
C VAL A 102 14.01 -0.63 -3.92
N GLN A 103 13.85 -0.49 -5.24
CA GLN A 103 12.55 -0.29 -5.87
C GLN A 103 11.55 -1.37 -5.47
N ILE A 104 10.32 -0.95 -5.16
CA ILE A 104 9.20 -1.86 -4.90
C ILE A 104 8.87 -2.63 -6.18
N SER A 105 8.74 -3.94 -6.03
CA SER A 105 8.40 -4.86 -7.11
C SER A 105 7.04 -5.50 -6.83
N THR A 106 6.24 -5.64 -7.88
CA THR A 106 4.93 -6.28 -7.84
C THR A 106 4.88 -7.39 -8.88
N VAL A 107 4.28 -8.51 -8.53
CA VAL A 107 3.91 -9.57 -9.47
C VAL A 107 2.42 -9.83 -9.29
N GLN A 108 1.71 -10.05 -10.38
CA GLN A 108 0.28 -10.34 -10.38
C GLN A 108 -0.05 -11.40 -11.43
N ASP A 109 -1.19 -12.04 -11.25
CA ASP A 109 -1.80 -12.84 -12.31
C ASP A 109 -2.42 -11.91 -13.36
N ALA A 110 -2.31 -12.25 -14.64
CA ALA A 110 -2.96 -11.51 -15.71
C ALA A 110 -4.48 -11.68 -15.71
N GLU A 111 -4.99 -12.78 -15.16
CA GLU A 111 -6.42 -13.07 -15.03
C GLU A 111 -7.04 -12.43 -13.78
N GLN A 112 -6.20 -12.05 -12.81
CA GLN A 112 -6.60 -11.38 -11.57
C GLN A 112 -5.66 -10.20 -11.26
N PRO A 113 -5.68 -9.14 -12.10
CA PRO A 113 -4.79 -8.00 -11.92
C PRO A 113 -5.23 -7.16 -10.71
N TYR A 114 -4.28 -6.73 -9.89
CA TYR A 114 -4.54 -5.80 -8.77
C TYR A 114 -3.75 -4.50 -8.89
N VAL A 115 -2.56 -4.52 -9.50
CA VAL A 115 -1.70 -3.34 -9.64
C VAL A 115 -2.41 -2.18 -10.36
N PRO A 116 -3.17 -2.41 -11.45
CA PRO A 116 -3.89 -1.32 -12.11
C PRO A 116 -4.98 -0.68 -11.24
N ALA A 117 -5.44 -1.32 -10.16
CA ALA A 117 -6.38 -0.70 -9.24
C ALA A 117 -5.80 0.50 -8.49
N PHE A 118 -4.46 0.60 -8.44
CA PHE A 118 -3.70 1.70 -7.86
C PHE A 118 -3.15 2.67 -8.94
N ASP A 119 -3.65 2.57 -10.18
CA ASP A 119 -3.17 3.37 -11.32
C ASP A 119 -4.29 4.25 -11.87
N SER A 120 -4.12 5.57 -11.71
CA SER A 120 -5.09 6.55 -12.19
C SER A 120 -5.31 6.42 -13.70
N GLY A 121 -6.57 6.25 -14.11
CA GLY A 121 -6.99 6.11 -15.51
C GLY A 121 -6.85 4.70 -16.09
N SER A 122 -6.49 3.71 -15.28
CA SER A 122 -6.49 2.31 -15.71
C SER A 122 -7.92 1.76 -15.90
N ALA A 123 -8.03 0.57 -16.48
CA ALA A 123 -9.32 -0.08 -16.71
C ALA A 123 -10.06 -0.47 -15.41
N ILE A 124 -9.33 -0.60 -14.29
CA ILE A 124 -9.87 -0.98 -12.98
C ILE A 124 -9.47 0.04 -11.90
N ASP A 125 -9.18 1.28 -12.30
CA ASP A 125 -8.82 2.40 -11.43
C ASP A 125 -9.76 2.51 -10.22
N GLY A 126 -9.19 2.41 -9.02
CA GLY A 126 -9.87 2.54 -7.74
C GLY A 126 -10.67 1.32 -7.29
N GLN A 127 -10.67 0.20 -8.02
CA GLN A 127 -11.43 -1.00 -7.64
C GLN A 127 -10.77 -1.79 -6.50
N ASP A 128 -11.57 -2.51 -5.72
CA ASP A 128 -11.16 -3.37 -4.60
C ASP A 128 -11.68 -4.82 -4.68
#